data_AF-A0ABD2W2U1-F1
#
_entry.id   AF-A0ABD2W2U1-F1
#
_cell.length_a   1.000
_cell.length_b   1.000
_cell.length_c   1.000
_cell.angle_alpha   90.00
_cell.angle_beta   90.00
_cell.angle_gamma   90.00
#
_symmetry.space_group_name_H-M   'P 1'
#
loop_
_entity.id
_entity.type
_entity.pdbx_description
1 polymer ?
#
loop_
_entity_poly.entity_id
_entity_poly.type
_entity_poly.pdbx_seq_one_letter_code
_entity_poly.pdbx_strand_id
1 'polypeptide(L)'
;MRLVAARFSGKRTIRFARTAGSRAMQMPRLLFPYMDEYPPVPYPEVDQQQNQFDCGVFAIAFATSLVFQKDPSLLEYDYSLMRSHLFEMFTQHNALIHFPIIREKEGSTTIFYNYLPKEIDIEI
;
A
#
# COMPACT_ATOMS: atom_id res chain seq x y z
N MET A 1 -7.89 34.41 13.14
CA MET A 1 -9.27 33.89 13.13
C MET A 1 -10.02 34.47 11.93
N ARG A 2 -10.16 33.70 10.85
CA ARG A 2 -11.24 33.73 9.86
C ARG A 2 -11.02 32.56 8.89
N LEU A 3 -11.85 31.53 9.05
CA LEU A 3 -11.98 30.44 8.09
C LEU A 3 -12.55 30.98 6.78
N VAL A 4 -12.03 30.53 5.64
CA VAL A 4 -12.77 30.53 4.38
C VAL A 4 -12.84 29.09 3.89
N ALA A 5 -14.07 28.58 3.85
CA ALA A 5 -14.40 27.22 3.48
C ALA A 5 -14.12 26.96 1.98
N ALA A 6 -13.46 25.86 1.66
CA ALA A 6 -13.39 25.34 0.31
C ALA A 6 -14.52 24.31 0.14
N ARG A 7 -15.55 24.68 -0.63
CA ARG A 7 -16.56 23.74 -1.16
C ARG A 7 -15.87 22.77 -2.13
N PHE A 8 -15.98 21.48 -1.85
CA PHE A 8 -15.51 20.40 -2.71
C PHE A 8 -16.61 20.00 -3.69
N SER A 9 -16.35 20.14 -4.99
CA SER A 9 -17.12 19.50 -6.05
C SER A 9 -16.24 19.35 -7.28
N GLY A 10 -16.18 18.11 -7.81
CA GLY A 10 -15.77 17.82 -9.18
C GLY A 10 -14.26 17.70 -9.42
N LYS A 11 -13.81 16.45 -9.59
CA LYS A 11 -12.68 15.99 -10.41
C LYS A 11 -11.67 17.07 -10.82
N ARG A 12 -10.56 17.21 -10.07
CA ARG A 12 -9.40 17.98 -10.54
C ARG A 12 -8.10 17.24 -10.22
N THR A 13 -7.46 16.77 -11.28
CA THR A 13 -6.03 16.48 -11.34
C THR A 13 -5.25 17.65 -10.74
N ILE A 14 -4.47 17.39 -9.70
CA ILE A 14 -3.56 18.40 -9.12
C ILE A 14 -2.44 18.62 -10.14
N ARG A 15 -2.49 19.73 -10.86
CA ARG A 15 -1.35 20.21 -11.65
C ARG A 15 -0.46 21.03 -10.70
N PHE A 16 0.70 20.50 -10.35
CA PHE A 16 1.74 21.28 -9.69
C PHE A 16 2.27 22.31 -10.70
N ALA A 17 1.94 23.58 -10.49
CA ALA A 17 2.55 24.67 -11.22
C ALA A 17 4.04 24.74 -10.84
N ARG A 18 4.95 24.64 -11.82
CA ARG A 18 6.37 24.95 -11.64
C ARG A 18 6.52 26.45 -11.43
N THR A 19 6.46 26.91 -10.19
CA THR A 19 6.93 28.25 -9.83
C THR A 19 8.46 28.23 -9.78
N ALA A 20 9.07 29.04 -10.63
CA ALA A 20 10.51 29.26 -10.64
C ALA A 20 10.95 30.00 -9.36
N GLY A 21 11.98 29.47 -8.71
CA GLY A 21 12.91 30.23 -7.86
C GLY A 21 12.44 30.60 -6.45
N SER A 22 12.71 29.75 -5.48
CA SER A 22 13.08 30.21 -4.13
C SER A 22 14.07 29.23 -3.50
N ARG A 23 15.03 29.73 -2.71
CA ARG A 23 16.10 28.95 -2.03
C ARG A 23 15.57 27.85 -1.11
N ALA A 24 14.26 27.81 -0.84
CA ALA A 24 13.59 26.76 -0.08
C ALA A 24 13.51 25.40 -0.83
N MET A 25 13.74 25.38 -2.15
CA MET A 25 13.64 24.16 -2.97
C MET A 25 14.90 23.25 -2.93
N GLN A 26 15.93 23.62 -2.16
CA GLN A 26 17.17 22.82 -2.04
C GLN A 26 17.10 21.75 -0.93
N MET A 27 16.32 21.98 0.13
CA MET A 27 16.26 21.07 1.29
C MET A 27 15.61 19.70 0.98
N PRO A 28 14.57 19.58 0.14
CA PRO A 28 13.97 18.27 -0.15
C PRO A 28 14.91 17.33 -0.93
N ARG A 29 15.77 17.88 -1.80
CA ARG A 29 16.69 17.09 -2.65
C ARG A 29 17.85 16.46 -1.86
N LEU A 30 18.31 17.13 -0.81
CA LEU A 30 19.37 16.60 0.07
C LEU A 30 18.82 15.53 1.02
N LEU A 31 17.57 15.68 1.46
CA LEU A 31 16.91 14.72 2.36
C LEU A 31 16.45 13.46 1.61
N PHE A 32 16.14 13.57 0.32
CA PHE A 32 15.67 12.47 -0.49
C PHE A 32 16.31 12.50 -1.89
N PRO A 33 17.62 12.13 -1.99
CA PRO A 33 18.37 12.22 -3.25
C PRO A 33 17.80 11.35 -4.38
N TYR A 34 16.97 10.36 -4.04
CA TYR A 34 16.36 9.40 -4.97
C TYR A 34 14.92 9.75 -5.40
N MET A 35 14.35 10.90 -5.02
CA MET A 35 12.96 11.24 -5.36
C MET A 35 12.71 11.46 -6.85
N ASP A 36 13.76 11.74 -7.63
CA ASP A 36 13.65 11.89 -9.09
C ASP A 36 13.85 10.56 -9.84
N GLU A 37 14.34 9.50 -9.18
CA GLU A 37 14.65 8.20 -9.80
C GLU A 37 13.52 7.18 -9.71
N TYR A 38 12.67 7.27 -8.67
CA TYR A 38 11.54 6.36 -8.52
C TYR A 38 10.22 7.05 -8.87
N PRO A 39 9.39 6.44 -9.73
CA PRO A 39 8.04 6.95 -9.96
C PRO A 39 7.25 6.97 -8.64
N PRO A 40 6.29 7.89 -8.48
CA PRO A 40 5.47 7.98 -7.28
C PRO A 40 4.84 6.62 -6.95
N VAL A 41 5.00 6.16 -5.70
CA VAL A 41 4.35 4.94 -5.22
C VAL A 41 2.84 5.20 -5.12
N PRO A 42 2.01 4.50 -5.90
CA PRO A 42 0.57 4.66 -5.79
C PRO A 42 0.11 4.17 -4.41
N TYR A 43 -0.84 4.89 -3.81
CA TYR A 43 -1.56 4.43 -2.62
C TYR A 43 -2.84 3.74 -3.09
N PRO A 44 -2.85 2.41 -3.24
CA PRO A 44 -4.04 1.69 -3.68
C PRO A 44 -5.17 1.74 -2.67
N GLU A 45 -6.39 1.62 -3.18
CA GLU A 45 -7.51 1.23 -2.35
C GLU A 45 -7.45 -0.28 -2.10
N VAL A 46 -7.21 -0.66 -0.85
CA VAL A 46 -7.18 -2.04 -0.38
C VAL A 46 -8.37 -2.30 0.54
N ASP A 47 -8.60 -3.57 0.85
CA ASP A 47 -9.62 -3.99 1.78
C ASP A 47 -9.43 -3.33 3.17
N GLN A 48 -10.52 -3.01 3.88
CA GLN A 48 -10.46 -2.22 5.12
C GLN A 48 -10.94 -3.00 6.33
N GLN A 49 -10.13 -3.00 7.40
CA GLN A 49 -10.56 -3.54 8.69
C GLN A 49 -11.92 -2.96 9.13
N GLN A 50 -12.77 -3.82 9.69
CA GLN A 50 -14.10 -3.42 10.18
C GLN A 50 -14.10 -3.03 11.66
N ASN A 51 -12.93 -3.00 12.32
CA ASN A 51 -12.77 -2.68 13.74
C ASN A 51 -11.46 -1.91 14.01
N GLN A 52 -11.17 -1.64 15.29
CA GLN A 52 -10.02 -0.83 15.72
C GLN A 52 -8.75 -1.64 16.05
N PHE A 53 -8.80 -2.97 16.00
CA PHE A 53 -7.76 -3.84 16.56
C PHE A 53 -7.15 -4.82 15.53
N ASP A 54 -7.68 -4.87 14.31
CA ASP A 54 -7.20 -5.76 13.25
C ASP A 54 -6.14 -5.15 12.33
N CYS A 55 -5.68 -3.93 12.60
CA CYS A 55 -4.81 -3.21 11.68
C CYS A 55 -3.48 -3.93 11.51
N GLY A 56 -2.99 -4.56 12.57
CA GLY A 56 -1.81 -5.43 12.52
C GLY A 56 -2.05 -6.70 11.71
N VAL A 57 -3.22 -7.34 11.83
CA VAL A 57 -3.56 -8.56 11.08
C VAL A 57 -3.66 -8.24 9.59
N PHE A 58 -4.29 -7.12 9.22
CA PHE A 58 -4.35 -6.63 7.85
C PHE A 58 -2.97 -6.26 7.30
N ALA A 59 -2.13 -5.60 8.10
CA ALA A 59 -0.76 -5.27 7.68
C ALA A 59 0.05 -6.54 7.34
N ILE A 60 -0.07 -7.59 8.16
CA ILE A 60 0.59 -8.88 7.88
C ILE A 60 0.00 -9.53 6.63
N ALA A 61 -1.34 -9.55 6.46
CA ALA A 61 -1.97 -10.13 5.29
C ALA A 61 -1.56 -9.44 3.98
N PHE A 62 -1.43 -8.11 4.00
CA PHE A 62 -0.94 -7.34 2.84
C PHE A 62 0.52 -7.65 2.55
N ALA A 63 1.39 -7.67 3.57
CA ALA A 63 2.80 -8.02 3.41
C ALA A 63 2.95 -9.44 2.83
N THR A 64 2.20 -10.41 3.37
CA THR A 64 2.14 -11.77 2.85
C THR A 64 1.73 -11.78 1.39
N SER A 65 0.64 -11.09 1.01
CA SER A 65 0.21 -11.05 -0.39
C SER A 65 1.30 -10.52 -1.33
N LEU A 66 2.01 -9.48 -0.93
CA LEU A 66 3.12 -8.93 -1.71
C LEU A 66 4.26 -9.96 -1.90
N VAL A 67 4.63 -10.69 -0.84
CA VAL A 67 5.62 -11.78 -0.90
C VAL A 67 5.16 -12.89 -1.86
N PHE A 68 3.87 -13.21 -1.85
CA PHE A 68 3.25 -14.19 -2.75
C PHE A 68 2.95 -13.65 -4.16
N GLN A 69 3.47 -12.47 -4.52
CA GLN A 69 3.27 -11.83 -5.81
C GLN A 69 1.77 -11.56 -6.14
N LYS A 70 0.96 -11.29 -5.11
CA LYS A 70 -0.45 -10.88 -5.22
C LYS A 70 -0.64 -9.42 -4.82
N ASP A 71 -1.49 -8.74 -5.58
CA ASP A 71 -1.89 -7.35 -5.34
C ASP A 71 -3.01 -7.28 -4.27
N PRO A 72 -2.77 -6.69 -3.09
CA PRO A 72 -3.78 -6.60 -2.03
C PRO A 72 -5.03 -5.80 -2.40
N SER A 73 -4.99 -4.93 -3.42
CA SER A 73 -6.15 -4.17 -3.88
C SER A 73 -7.20 -5.03 -4.61
N LEU A 74 -6.72 -6.15 -5.15
CA LEU A 74 -7.54 -7.15 -5.83
C LEU A 74 -8.12 -8.20 -4.89
N LEU A 75 -7.68 -8.24 -3.63
CA LEU A 75 -8.10 -9.26 -2.68
C LEU A 75 -9.21 -8.73 -1.76
N GLU A 76 -10.21 -9.57 -1.49
CA GLU A 76 -11.15 -9.40 -0.38
C GLU A 76 -10.90 -10.52 0.63
N TYR A 77 -10.49 -10.16 1.84
CA TYR A 77 -10.08 -11.13 2.86
C TYR A 77 -11.29 -11.68 3.62
N ASP A 78 -11.20 -12.94 4.05
CA ASP A 78 -12.18 -13.49 4.99
C ASP A 78 -11.82 -13.08 6.43
N TYR A 79 -12.29 -11.90 6.82
CA TYR A 79 -12.11 -11.29 8.16
C TYR A 79 -12.35 -12.26 9.32
N SER A 80 -13.31 -13.18 9.17
CA SER A 80 -13.69 -14.10 10.24
C SER A 80 -12.61 -15.14 10.55
N LEU A 81 -11.75 -15.43 9.56
CA LEU A 81 -10.72 -16.46 9.62
C LEU A 81 -9.30 -15.90 9.78
N MET A 82 -9.07 -14.61 9.52
CA MET A 82 -7.71 -14.05 9.50
C MET A 82 -6.95 -14.23 10.83
N ARG A 83 -7.61 -14.02 11.98
CA ARG A 83 -6.96 -14.15 13.29
C ARG A 83 -6.58 -15.58 13.62
N SER A 84 -7.50 -16.54 13.40
CA SER A 84 -7.22 -17.96 13.65
C SER A 84 -6.14 -18.46 12.70
N HIS A 85 -6.19 -18.05 11.44
CA HIS A 85 -5.20 -18.41 10.45
C HIS A 85 -3.80 -17.87 10.80
N LEU A 86 -3.70 -16.62 11.26
CA LEU A 86 -2.44 -16.07 11.77
C LEU A 86 -1.91 -16.86 12.97
N PHE A 87 -2.78 -17.28 13.88
CA PHE A 87 -2.39 -18.12 15.01
C PHE A 87 -1.84 -19.48 14.55
N GLU A 88 -2.46 -20.12 13.56
CA GLU A 88 -1.98 -21.38 12.96
C GLU A 88 -0.62 -21.23 12.29
N MET A 89 -0.37 -20.10 11.59
CA MET A 89 0.95 -19.83 11.02
C MET A 89 2.06 -19.86 12.08
N PHE A 90 1.83 -19.23 13.23
CA PHE A 90 2.83 -19.16 14.30
C PHE A 90 2.95 -20.46 15.10
N THR A 91 1.86 -21.20 15.29
CA THR A 91 1.84 -22.33 16.23
C THR A 91 1.98 -23.69 15.57
N GLN A 92 1.49 -23.84 14.33
CA GLN A 92 1.42 -25.12 13.64
C GLN A 92 2.38 -25.18 12.46
N HIS A 93 2.44 -24.13 11.64
CA HIS A 93 3.17 -24.15 10.38
C HIS A 93 4.59 -23.62 10.49
N ASN A 94 4.84 -22.67 11.41
CA ASN A 94 6.08 -21.90 11.49
C ASN A 94 6.50 -21.33 10.12
N ALA A 95 5.51 -20.88 9.34
CA ALA A 95 5.69 -20.39 7.97
C ALA A 95 4.58 -19.39 7.62
N LEU A 96 4.90 -18.42 6.76
CA LEU A 96 3.91 -17.52 6.18
C LEU A 96 3.13 -18.26 5.09
N ILE A 97 1.82 -18.35 5.26
CA ILE A 97 0.88 -18.90 4.28
C ILE A 97 -0.02 -17.76 3.83
N HIS A 98 -0.50 -17.79 2.59
CA HIS A 98 -1.41 -16.75 2.12
C HIS A 98 -2.72 -16.75 2.92
N PHE A 99 -3.18 -15.57 3.33
CA PHE A 99 -4.41 -15.43 4.12
C PHE A 99 -5.66 -15.88 3.34
N PRO A 100 -6.71 -16.36 4.03
CA PRO A 100 -7.97 -16.73 3.41
C PRO A 100 -8.64 -15.52 2.76
N ILE A 101 -9.13 -15.72 1.53
CA ILE A 101 -9.82 -14.71 0.73
C ILE A 101 -11.22 -15.20 0.36
N ILE A 102 -12.17 -14.27 0.31
CA ILE A 102 -13.55 -14.53 -0.17
C ILE A 102 -13.56 -14.53 -1.69
N ARG A 103 -12.90 -13.53 -2.29
CA ARG A 103 -12.75 -13.42 -3.74
C ARG A 103 -11.50 -12.63 -4.12
N GLU A 104 -11.01 -12.92 -5.33
CA GLU A 104 -10.00 -12.13 -6.02
C GLU A 104 -10.69 -11.41 -7.18
N LYS A 105 -10.59 -10.07 -7.20
CA LYS A 105 -11.17 -9.21 -8.24
C LYS A 105 -10.35 -9.37 -9.52
N GLU A 106 -11.03 -9.36 -10.66
CA GLU A 106 -10.36 -9.31 -11.96
C GLU A 106 -9.64 -7.96 -12.13
N GLY A 107 -8.31 -8.01 -12.14
CA GLY A 107 -7.44 -6.85 -12.30
C GLY A 107 -6.03 -7.27 -12.69
N SER A 108 -5.26 -6.36 -13.29
CA SER A 108 -3.89 -6.65 -13.70
C SER A 108 -2.95 -6.49 -12.50
N THR A 109 -2.42 -7.62 -12.00
CA THR A 109 -1.39 -7.69 -10.95
C THR A 109 -0.16 -6.83 -11.28
N THR A 110 0.10 -6.60 -12.58
CA THR A 110 1.27 -5.89 -13.13
C THR A 110 1.49 -4.49 -12.55
N ILE A 111 0.45 -3.82 -12.04
CA ILE A 111 0.57 -2.41 -11.65
C ILE A 111 1.58 -2.26 -10.51
N PHE A 112 1.50 -3.03 -9.43
CA PHE A 112 2.42 -2.89 -8.28
C PHE A 112 3.84 -3.39 -8.56
N TYR A 113 3.98 -4.50 -9.27
CA TYR A 113 5.29 -5.09 -9.55
C TYR A 113 6.14 -4.23 -10.50
N ASN A 114 5.53 -3.31 -11.24
CA ASN A 114 6.27 -2.31 -12.00
C ASN A 114 6.90 -1.20 -11.13
N TYR A 115 6.47 -1.06 -9.88
CA TYR A 115 6.99 -0.07 -8.91
C TYR A 115 7.91 -0.68 -7.85
N LEU A 116 7.87 -2.00 -7.66
CA LEU A 116 8.81 -2.67 -6.78
C LEU A 116 10.18 -2.74 -7.47
N PRO A 117 11.29 -2.51 -6.74
CA PRO A 117 12.62 -2.77 -7.25
C PRO A 117 12.66 -4.19 -7.81
N LYS A 118 13.15 -4.36 -9.04
CA LYS A 118 13.26 -5.67 -9.69
C LYS A 118 14.22 -6.62 -8.95
N GLU A 119 15.01 -6.07 -8.03
CA GLU A 119 15.97 -6.74 -7.16
C GLU A 119 15.50 -6.57 -5.71
N ILE A 120 14.47 -7.30 -5.33
CA ILE A 120 14.34 -7.70 -3.93
C ILE A 120 14.69 -9.18 -3.92
N ASP A 121 15.99 -9.47 -3.85
CA ASP A 121 16.47 -10.82 -3.52
C ASP A 121 16.09 -11.08 -2.06
N ILE A 122 14.89 -11.61 -1.85
CA ILE A 122 14.51 -12.18 -0.56
C ILE A 122 15.21 -13.53 -0.48
N GLU A 123 16.46 -13.54 -0.03
CA GLU A 123 17.10 -14.77 0.43
C GLU A 123 16.26 -15.29 1.62
N ILE A 124 15.58 -16.43 1.40
CA ILE A 124 14.80 -17.15 2.40
C ILE A 124 15.72 -18.16 3.10
#